data_AF-A0A2E8RZD8-F1
#
_entry.id   AF-A0A2E8RZD8-F1
#
_cell.length_a   1.000
_cell.length_b   1.000
_cell.length_c   1.000
_cell.angle_alpha   90.00
_cell.angle_beta   90.00
_cell.angle_gamma   90.00
#
_symmetry.space_group_name_H-M   'P 1'
#
loop_
_entity.id
_entity.type
_entity.pdbx_description
1 polymer ?
#
loop_
_entity_poly.entity_id
_entity_poly.type
_entity_poly.pdbx_seq_one_letter_code
_entity_poly.pdbx_strand_id
1 'polypeptide(L)'
;MTSEERCRRCGISCHPAVRLGQLRVVIPGVHCQFLAYEPNGESRCTVYANRYEQAPWCLSAEEAGREHLLSRDCPYHEGWDDPEGKTRLHPRLLREKAPAIAKQILAEGVPRWVTAYGVENILRAAGYEVLGTRFDENGFRRYQVSDIKPVPEFPVVSIHEEPSD
;
A
#
# COMPACT_ATOMS: atom_id res chain seq x y z
N MET A 1 1.32 18.05 -27.80
CA MET A 1 0.41 17.96 -26.65
C MET A 1 0.90 16.81 -25.79
N THR A 2 1.39 17.10 -24.59
CA THR A 2 1.79 16.02 -23.67
C THR A 2 0.51 15.43 -23.08
N SER A 3 0.48 14.11 -22.89
CA SER A 3 -0.68 13.37 -22.38
C SER A 3 -1.11 13.76 -20.96
N GLU A 4 -0.62 14.84 -20.37
CA GLU A 4 -0.73 15.20 -18.95
C GLU A 4 -1.58 16.44 -18.67
N GLU A 5 -2.04 17.14 -19.71
CA GLU A 5 -2.76 18.42 -19.58
C GLU A 5 -4.08 18.31 -18.80
N ARG A 6 -4.75 17.15 -18.83
CA ARG A 6 -5.98 16.87 -18.06
C ARG A 6 -5.70 16.26 -16.68
N CYS A 7 -4.43 16.07 -16.31
CA CYS A 7 -4.09 15.40 -15.07
C CYS A 7 -4.42 16.29 -13.88
N ARG A 8 -5.40 15.85 -13.07
CA ARG A 8 -5.84 16.58 -11.86
C ARG A 8 -4.91 16.39 -10.66
N ARG A 9 -3.83 15.61 -10.80
CA ARG A 9 -2.85 15.32 -9.75
C ARG A 9 -3.48 14.80 -8.44
N CYS A 10 -4.52 13.96 -8.57
CA CYS A 10 -5.28 13.41 -7.43
C CYS A 10 -4.44 12.59 -6.43
N GLY A 11 -3.24 12.17 -6.82
CA GLY A 11 -2.34 11.33 -6.03
C GLY A 11 -2.76 9.87 -5.88
N ILE A 12 -4.03 9.50 -6.14
CA ILE A 12 -4.50 8.11 -6.12
C ILE A 12 -3.81 7.29 -7.23
N SER A 13 -3.82 7.76 -8.47
CA SER A 13 -3.16 7.06 -9.58
C SER A 13 -1.65 6.90 -9.37
N CYS A 14 -1.03 7.81 -8.60
CA CYS A 14 0.40 7.80 -8.26
C CYS A 14 0.77 6.80 -7.14
N HIS A 15 -0.21 6.22 -6.44
CA HIS A 15 0.10 5.19 -5.46
C HIS A 15 0.49 3.86 -6.13
N PRO A 16 1.40 3.09 -5.52
CA PRO A 16 1.51 1.67 -5.83
C PRO A 16 0.18 0.98 -5.52
N ALA A 17 -0.14 -0.06 -6.27
CA ALA A 17 -1.32 -0.88 -6.01
C ALA A 17 -0.92 -2.32 -5.78
N VAL A 18 -1.57 -2.97 -4.82
CA VAL A 18 -1.53 -4.42 -4.65
C VAL A 18 -2.71 -5.01 -5.39
N ARG A 19 -2.47 -6.08 -6.14
CA ARG A 19 -3.54 -6.83 -6.82
C ARG A 19 -4.16 -7.83 -5.84
N LEU A 20 -5.46 -7.69 -5.60
CA LEU A 20 -6.28 -8.61 -4.80
C LEU A 20 -7.38 -9.19 -5.70
N GLY A 21 -7.12 -10.33 -6.33
CA GLY A 21 -7.99 -10.84 -7.39
C GLY A 21 -8.04 -9.85 -8.57
N GLN A 22 -9.24 -9.35 -8.90
CA GLN A 22 -9.43 -8.34 -9.94
C GLN A 22 -9.19 -6.89 -9.44
N LEU A 23 -9.12 -6.68 -8.12
CA LEU A 23 -9.00 -5.33 -7.56
C LEU A 23 -7.55 -4.84 -7.55
N ARG A 24 -7.35 -3.58 -7.92
CA ARG A 24 -6.07 -2.85 -7.75
C ARG A 24 -6.22 -1.88 -6.59
N VAL A 25 -5.68 -2.27 -5.45
CA VAL A 25 -5.91 -1.57 -4.19
C VAL A 25 -4.75 -0.65 -3.87
N VAL A 26 -5.07 0.62 -3.62
CA VAL A 26 -4.18 1.55 -2.95
C VAL A 26 -4.26 1.30 -1.44
N ILE A 27 -3.12 1.00 -0.83
CA ILE A 27 -3.05 0.76 0.60
C ILE A 27 -2.56 2.05 1.30
N PRO A 28 -3.36 2.65 2.18
CA PRO A 28 -2.93 3.80 2.98
C PRO A 28 -1.61 3.52 3.71
N GLY A 29 -0.66 4.45 3.62
CA GLY A 29 0.66 4.31 4.23
C GLY A 29 1.69 3.55 3.39
N VAL A 30 1.27 2.79 2.36
CA VAL A 30 2.16 2.18 1.36
C VAL A 30 2.14 3.05 0.12
N HIS A 31 3.12 3.95 0.03
CA HIS A 31 3.18 4.94 -1.04
C HIS A 31 4.59 5.14 -1.54
N CYS A 32 4.71 5.79 -2.70
CA CYS A 32 5.98 6.27 -3.20
C CYS A 32 6.61 7.23 -2.16
N GLN A 33 7.93 7.18 -2.01
CA GLN A 33 8.69 8.07 -1.13
C GLN A 33 8.49 9.57 -1.40
N PHE A 34 8.07 9.94 -2.62
CA PHE A 34 7.78 11.32 -3.00
C PHE A 34 6.31 11.73 -2.83
N LEU A 35 5.47 10.83 -2.34
CA LEU A 35 4.07 11.12 -2.08
C LEU A 35 3.89 11.56 -0.62
N ALA A 36 3.48 12.81 -0.43
CA ALA A 36 3.14 13.37 0.87
C ALA A 36 1.62 13.33 1.07
N TYR A 37 1.18 13.25 2.32
CA TYR A 37 -0.24 13.41 2.68
C TYR A 37 -0.46 14.81 3.23
N GLU A 38 -1.51 15.45 2.74
CA GLU A 38 -2.03 16.70 3.25
C GLU A 38 -2.95 16.44 4.47
N PRO A 39 -3.17 17.44 5.35
CA PRO A 39 -4.02 17.27 6.53
C PRO A 39 -5.47 16.84 6.23
N ASN A 40 -5.95 17.13 5.03
CA ASN A 40 -7.27 16.72 4.53
C ASN A 40 -7.32 15.25 4.04
N GLY A 41 -6.22 14.50 4.12
CA GLY A 41 -6.12 13.10 3.69
C GLY A 41 -5.88 12.92 2.18
N GLU A 42 -5.74 14.01 1.43
CA GLU A 42 -5.30 13.99 0.04
C GLU A 42 -3.79 13.70 -0.03
N SER A 43 -3.37 13.12 -1.14
CA SER A 43 -1.98 12.80 -1.38
C SER A 43 -1.44 13.64 -2.53
N ARG A 44 -0.27 14.24 -2.36
CA ARG A 44 0.37 15.09 -3.37
C ARG A 44 1.81 14.64 -3.61
N CYS A 45 2.18 14.52 -4.88
CA CYS A 45 3.56 14.23 -5.26
C CYS A 45 4.41 15.51 -5.15
N THR A 46 5.46 15.46 -4.33
CA THR A 46 6.33 16.61 -4.05
C THR A 46 7.27 16.93 -5.21
N VAL A 47 7.51 15.96 -6.10
CA VAL A 47 8.42 16.08 -7.26
C VAL A 47 7.68 16.05 -8.60
N TYR A 48 6.36 16.25 -8.61
CA TYR A 48 5.54 16.00 -9.82
C TYR A 48 6.06 16.72 -11.08
N ALA A 49 6.55 17.96 -10.96
CA ALA A 49 7.02 18.77 -12.07
C ALA A 49 8.25 18.17 -12.79
N ASN A 50 9.15 17.51 -12.05
CA ASN A 50 10.34 16.86 -12.58
C ASN A 50 10.37 15.36 -12.22
N ARG A 51 9.19 14.74 -12.15
CA ARG A 51 9.03 13.36 -11.67
C ARG A 51 9.76 12.34 -12.52
N TYR A 52 9.89 12.56 -13.82
CA TYR A 52 10.60 11.60 -14.69
C TYR A 52 12.10 11.62 -14.45
N GLU A 53 12.65 12.74 -13.96
CA GLU A 53 14.07 12.85 -13.58
C GLU A 53 14.32 12.25 -12.20
N GLN A 54 13.45 12.55 -11.22
CA GLN A 54 13.62 12.11 -9.83
C GLN A 54 13.08 10.71 -9.54
N ALA A 55 12.08 10.27 -10.31
CA ALA A 55 11.35 9.02 -10.17
C ALA A 55 11.16 8.40 -11.57
N PRO A 56 12.22 7.82 -12.17
CA PRO A 56 12.16 7.23 -13.52
C PRO A 56 11.20 6.04 -13.66
N TRP A 57 10.65 5.55 -12.54
CA TRP A 57 9.56 4.56 -12.51
C TRP A 57 8.16 5.18 -12.65
N CYS A 58 8.04 6.51 -12.68
CA CYS A 58 6.75 7.17 -12.88
C CYS A 58 6.24 6.94 -14.30
N LEU A 59 4.94 6.66 -14.40
CA LEU A 59 4.22 6.54 -15.66
C LEU A 59 3.54 7.87 -16.02
N SER A 60 3.42 8.14 -17.31
CA SER A 60 2.45 9.10 -17.83
C SER A 60 1.01 8.64 -17.59
N ALA A 61 0.06 9.56 -17.67
CA ALA A 61 -1.36 9.24 -17.55
C ALA A 61 -1.84 8.20 -18.58
N GLU A 62 -1.29 8.22 -19.80
CA GLU A 62 -1.61 7.26 -20.86
C GLU A 62 -1.02 5.87 -20.54
N GLU A 63 0.25 5.81 -20.15
CA GLU A 63 0.88 4.55 -19.75
C GLU A 63 0.18 3.95 -18.53
N ALA A 64 -0.16 4.78 -17.53
CA ALA A 64 -0.93 4.35 -16.38
C ALA A 64 -2.33 3.85 -16.79
N GLY A 65 -2.94 4.42 -17.82
CA GLY A 65 -4.21 3.94 -18.37
C GLY A 65 -4.11 2.53 -18.95
N ARG A 66 -3.11 2.29 -19.80
CA ARG A 66 -2.83 0.97 -20.38
C ARG A 66 -2.53 -0.10 -19.34
N GLU A 67 -1.85 0.28 -18.26
CA GLU A 67 -1.57 -0.62 -17.13
C GLU A 67 -2.75 -0.73 -16.14
N HIS A 68 -3.85 -0.04 -16.43
CA HIS A 68 -5.06 0.03 -15.60
C HIS A 68 -4.75 0.52 -14.18
N LEU A 69 -3.87 1.51 -14.07
CA LEU A 69 -3.35 2.08 -12.84
C LEU A 69 -3.96 3.45 -12.51
N LEU A 70 -4.99 3.86 -13.24
CA LEU A 70 -5.69 5.12 -13.02
C LEU A 70 -6.76 4.96 -11.94
N SER A 71 -6.99 6.01 -11.15
CA SER A 71 -8.19 6.08 -10.31
C SER A 71 -9.45 6.01 -11.16
N ARG A 72 -10.53 5.42 -10.64
CA ARG A 72 -11.84 5.36 -11.30
C ARG A 72 -12.30 6.69 -11.87
N ASP A 73 -12.13 7.76 -11.09
CA ASP A 73 -12.59 9.10 -11.49
C ASP A 73 -11.57 9.86 -12.37
N CYS A 74 -10.50 9.22 -12.85
CA CYS A 74 -9.48 9.91 -13.65
C CYS A 74 -10.05 10.34 -15.01
N PRO A 75 -9.80 11.58 -15.49
CA PRO A 75 -10.23 11.98 -16.85
C PRO A 75 -9.66 11.13 -17.99
N TYR A 76 -8.55 10.42 -17.74
CA TYR A 76 -7.91 9.50 -18.67
C TYR A 76 -8.45 8.07 -18.57
N HIS A 77 -9.37 7.80 -17.65
CA HIS A 77 -9.96 6.49 -17.45
C HIS A 77 -10.92 6.12 -18.59
N GLU A 78 -11.59 7.12 -19.14
CA GLU A 78 -12.41 7.00 -20.36
C GLU A 78 -11.50 6.56 -21.52
N GLY A 79 -11.59 5.29 -21.90
CA GLY A 79 -10.78 4.69 -22.97
C GLY A 79 -10.12 3.36 -22.61
N TRP A 80 -10.18 2.93 -21.35
CA TRP A 80 -9.59 1.67 -20.90
C TRP A 80 -10.64 0.71 -20.35
N ASP A 81 -10.47 -0.58 -20.62
CA ASP A 81 -11.34 -1.66 -20.11
C ASP A 81 -10.97 -2.03 -18.66
N ASP A 82 -11.19 -1.09 -17.74
CA ASP A 82 -11.05 -1.29 -16.29
C ASP A 82 -12.11 -0.48 -15.54
N PRO A 83 -13.38 -0.90 -15.50
CA PRO A 83 -14.47 -0.09 -14.95
C PRO A 83 -14.31 0.24 -13.45
N GLU A 84 -13.49 -0.55 -12.74
CA GLU A 84 -13.27 -0.38 -11.30
C GLU A 84 -12.19 0.67 -11.00
N GLY A 85 -11.15 0.74 -11.82
CA GLY A 85 -9.97 1.57 -11.59
C GLY A 85 -9.25 1.25 -10.26
N LYS A 86 -8.21 2.02 -9.96
CA LYS A 86 -7.62 2.03 -8.63
C LYS A 86 -8.58 2.67 -7.63
N THR A 87 -8.78 1.97 -6.52
CA THR A 87 -9.53 2.50 -5.38
C THR A 87 -8.72 2.43 -4.09
N ARG A 88 -8.98 3.38 -3.20
CA ARG A 88 -8.44 3.37 -1.84
C ARG A 88 -9.31 2.47 -1.00
N LEU A 89 -8.72 1.44 -0.37
CA LEU A 89 -9.51 0.58 0.52
C LEU A 89 -9.97 1.37 1.76
N HIS A 90 -11.25 1.19 2.09
CA HIS A 90 -11.79 1.65 3.36
C HIS A 90 -11.04 0.96 4.53
N PRO A 91 -10.73 1.65 5.65
CA PRO A 91 -9.94 1.09 6.75
C PRO A 91 -10.47 -0.24 7.31
N ARG A 92 -11.79 -0.42 7.33
CA ARG A 92 -12.42 -1.69 7.74
C ARG A 92 -12.04 -2.85 6.82
N LEU A 93 -12.13 -2.63 5.50
CA LEU A 93 -11.78 -3.63 4.49
C LEU A 93 -10.27 -3.88 4.46
N LEU A 94 -9.46 -2.84 4.69
CA LEU A 94 -8.02 -3.01 4.82
C LEU A 94 -7.65 -3.99 5.94
N ARG A 95 -8.27 -3.87 7.12
CA ARG A 95 -8.05 -4.82 8.22
C ARG A 95 -8.48 -6.23 7.86
N GLU A 96 -9.67 -6.38 7.27
CA GLU A 96 -10.19 -7.67 6.84
C GLU A 96 -9.29 -8.35 5.79
N LYS A 97 -8.74 -7.58 4.86
CA LYS A 97 -7.91 -8.09 3.75
C LYS A 97 -6.41 -8.09 4.07
N ALA A 98 -5.99 -7.62 5.25
CA ALA A 98 -4.58 -7.54 5.62
C ALA A 98 -3.82 -8.87 5.44
N PRO A 99 -4.37 -10.06 5.81
CA PRO A 99 -3.68 -11.33 5.57
C PRO A 99 -3.43 -11.63 4.08
N ALA A 100 -4.42 -11.36 3.22
CA ALA A 100 -4.28 -11.57 1.78
C ALA A 100 -3.28 -10.60 1.14
N ILE A 101 -3.31 -9.34 1.59
CA ILE A 101 -2.35 -8.31 1.17
C ILE A 101 -0.92 -8.69 1.60
N ALA A 102 -0.75 -9.11 2.86
CA ALA A 102 0.54 -9.52 3.40
C ALA A 102 1.11 -10.71 2.63
N LYS A 103 0.29 -11.71 2.31
CA LYS A 103 0.71 -12.85 1.47
C LYS A 103 1.28 -12.38 0.13
N GLN A 104 0.65 -11.39 -0.49
CA GLN A 104 1.09 -10.87 -1.79
C GLN A 104 2.36 -10.03 -1.68
N ILE A 105 2.49 -9.21 -0.64
CA ILE A 105 3.73 -8.50 -0.31
C ILE A 105 4.89 -9.48 -0.10
N LEU A 106 4.67 -10.57 0.62
CA LEU A 106 5.72 -11.57 0.89
C LEU A 106 6.12 -12.34 -0.37
N ALA A 107 5.16 -12.64 -1.26
CA ALA A 107 5.41 -13.35 -2.51
C ALA A 107 6.12 -12.48 -3.55
N GLU A 108 5.64 -11.25 -3.77
CA GLU A 108 6.11 -10.38 -4.87
C GLU A 108 7.22 -9.43 -4.43
N GLY A 109 7.31 -9.12 -3.14
CA GLY A 109 8.14 -8.05 -2.62
C GLY A 109 7.52 -6.68 -2.91
N VAL A 110 8.24 -5.62 -2.54
CA VAL A 110 7.78 -4.25 -2.74
C VAL A 110 8.90 -3.43 -3.40
N PRO A 111 8.64 -2.66 -4.47
CA PRO A 111 9.67 -1.86 -5.11
C PRO A 111 10.39 -0.92 -4.13
N ARG A 112 11.70 -0.71 -4.33
CA ARG A 112 12.54 0.08 -3.40
C ARG A 112 12.07 1.51 -3.13
N TRP A 113 11.32 2.09 -4.06
CA TRP A 113 10.80 3.46 -3.97
C TRP A 113 9.51 3.57 -3.13
N VAL A 114 8.98 2.44 -2.64
CA VAL A 114 7.84 2.41 -1.71
C VAL A 114 8.33 2.48 -0.27
N THR A 115 7.59 3.23 0.56
CA THR A 115 7.88 3.38 1.99
C THR A 115 7.79 2.05 2.75
N ALA A 116 8.81 1.77 3.56
CA ALA A 116 8.89 0.54 4.34
C ALA A 116 7.84 0.48 5.46
N TYR A 117 7.64 1.60 6.14
CA TYR A 117 6.83 1.70 7.35
C TYR A 117 5.38 1.25 7.15
N GLY A 118 4.75 1.68 6.06
CA GLY A 118 3.38 1.24 5.74
C GLY A 118 3.28 -0.26 5.49
N VAL A 119 4.28 -0.83 4.81
CA VAL A 119 4.33 -2.27 4.52
C VAL A 119 4.50 -3.07 5.80
N GLU A 120 5.41 -2.65 6.68
CA GLU A 120 5.64 -3.31 7.97
C GLU A 120 4.40 -3.28 8.87
N ASN A 121 3.64 -2.18 8.86
CA ASN A 121 2.37 -2.10 9.60
C ASN A 121 1.33 -3.09 9.08
N ILE A 122 1.27 -3.34 7.77
CA ILE A 122 0.35 -4.34 7.20
C ILE A 122 0.80 -5.75 7.59
N LEU A 123 2.10 -6.04 7.51
CA LEU A 123 2.65 -7.32 7.91
C LEU A 123 2.34 -7.60 9.39
N ARG A 124 2.53 -6.62 10.28
CA ARG A 124 2.15 -6.73 11.69
C ARG A 124 0.65 -6.93 11.88
N ALA A 125 -0.19 -6.18 11.17
CA ALA A 125 -1.64 -6.34 11.21
C ALA A 125 -2.11 -7.71 10.71
N ALA A 126 -1.32 -8.36 9.85
CA ALA A 126 -1.53 -9.72 9.39
C ALA A 126 -0.94 -10.80 10.31
N GLY A 127 -0.34 -10.41 11.44
CA GLY A 127 0.24 -11.34 12.41
C GLY A 127 1.69 -11.72 12.13
N TYR A 128 2.45 -10.92 11.37
CA TYR A 128 3.87 -11.14 11.11
C TYR A 128 4.78 -10.18 11.87
N GLU A 129 5.89 -10.70 12.38
CA GLU A 129 7.01 -9.92 12.87
C GLU A 129 8.06 -9.79 11.75
N VAL A 130 8.54 -8.58 11.50
CA VAL A 130 9.55 -8.32 10.47
C VAL A 130 10.94 -8.45 11.11
N LEU A 131 11.67 -9.49 10.70
CA LEU A 131 13.00 -9.81 11.21
C LEU A 131 14.11 -9.08 10.43
N GLY A 132 13.84 -8.73 9.18
CA GLY A 132 14.81 -8.07 8.33
C GLY A 132 14.29 -7.84 6.91
N THR A 133 15.04 -7.07 6.13
CA THR A 133 14.74 -6.83 4.72
C THR A 133 16.00 -6.93 3.87
N ARG A 134 15.83 -7.31 2.60
CA ARG A 134 16.88 -7.28 1.57
C ARG A 134 16.30 -6.81 0.24
N PHE A 135 17.11 -6.23 -0.63
CA PHE A 135 16.70 -5.99 -2.02
C PHE A 135 17.14 -7.16 -2.89
N ASP A 136 16.28 -7.59 -3.81
CA ASP A 136 16.68 -8.49 -4.89
C ASP A 136 17.32 -7.74 -6.06
N GLU A 137 17.77 -8.50 -7.07
CA GLU A 137 18.42 -7.97 -8.28
C GLU A 137 17.52 -7.03 -9.09
N ASN A 138 16.20 -7.14 -8.96
CA ASN A 138 15.22 -6.30 -9.63
C ASN A 138 14.86 -5.05 -8.81
N GLY A 139 15.52 -4.84 -7.66
CA GLY A 139 15.27 -3.70 -6.78
C GLY A 139 13.98 -3.82 -5.97
N PHE A 140 13.45 -5.03 -5.78
CA PHE A 140 12.32 -5.29 -4.90
C PHE A 140 12.80 -5.64 -3.50
N ARG A 141 12.24 -4.98 -2.51
CA ARG A 141 12.41 -5.26 -1.10
C ARG A 141 11.68 -6.57 -0.76
N ARG A 142 12.45 -7.55 -0.30
CA ARG A 142 11.98 -8.80 0.27
C ARG A 142 12.01 -8.71 1.78
N TYR A 143 10.96 -9.22 2.40
CA TYR A 143 10.79 -9.21 3.85
C TYR A 143 11.06 -10.61 4.40
N GLN A 144 11.91 -10.69 5.41
CA GLN A 144 12.05 -11.88 6.25
C GLN A 144 11.11 -11.70 7.44
N VAL A 145 10.21 -12.65 7.64
CA VAL A 145 9.19 -12.59 8.68
C VAL A 145 9.13 -13.87 9.49
N SER A 146 8.66 -13.76 10.72
CA SER A 146 8.15 -14.86 11.53
C SER A 146 6.68 -14.63 11.84
N ASP A 147 5.94 -15.71 12.11
CA ASP A 147 4.61 -15.59 12.68
C ASP A 147 4.73 -14.98 14.09
N ILE A 148 3.94 -13.95 14.37
CA ILE A 148 3.70 -13.50 15.74
C ILE A 148 2.90 -14.62 16.39
N LYS A 149 3.57 -15.43 17.22
CA LYS A 149 2.85 -16.34 18.10
C LYS A 149 1.83 -15.50 18.88
N PRO A 150 0.55 -15.89 18.93
CA PRO A 150 -0.37 -15.25 19.85
C PRO A 150 0.30 -15.31 21.23
N VAL A 151 0.45 -14.16 21.87
CA VAL A 151 0.86 -14.15 23.28
C VAL A 151 -0.16 -15.04 23.97
N PRO A 152 0.24 -16.18 24.57
CA PRO A 152 -0.72 -16.99 25.30
C PRO A 152 -1.37 -16.06 26.31
N GLU A 153 -2.70 -15.99 26.28
CA GLU A 153 -3.49 -15.17 27.19
C GLU A 153 -2.86 -15.30 28.58
N PHE A 154 -2.47 -14.16 29.17
CA PHE A 154 -1.91 -14.15 30.51
C PHE A 154 -2.80 -15.00 31.40
N PRO A 155 -2.24 -15.92 32.23
CA PRO A 155 -3.08 -16.66 33.15
C PRO A 155 -3.85 -15.64 33.99
N VAL A 156 -5.17 -15.69 33.88
CA VAL A 156 -6.06 -14.97 34.78
C VAL A 156 -5.68 -15.47 36.17
N VAL A 157 -4.96 -14.65 36.93
CA VAL A 157 -4.70 -14.94 38.33
C VAL A 157 -6.06 -14.82 39.01
N SER A 158 -6.70 -15.96 39.25
CA SER A 158 -7.85 -16.06 40.14
C SER A 158 -7.39 -15.60 41.51
N ILE A 159 -7.68 -14.34 41.84
CA ILE A 159 -7.65 -13.86 43.21
C ILE A 159 -8.69 -14.67 43.98
N HIS A 160 -8.23 -15.67 44.72
CA HIS A 160 -9.01 -16.26 45.79
C HIS A 160 -9.14 -15.18 46.86
N GLU A 161 -10.35 -14.64 47.01
CA GLU A 161 -10.71 -13.89 48.21
C GLU A 161 -10.56 -14.84 49.41
N GLU A 162 -9.62 -14.52 50.29
CA GLU A 162 -9.52 -15.18 51.59
C GLU A 162 -10.80 -14.88 52.39
N PRO A 163 -11.40 -15.87 53.05
CA PRO A 163 -12.53 -15.61 53.94
C PRO A 163 -12.04 -14.77 55.12
N SER A 164 -12.70 -13.64 55.35
CA SER A 164 -12.51 -12.85 56.56
C SER A 164 -13.05 -13.63 57.77
N ASP A 165 -12.20 -13.82 58.78
CA ASP A 165 -12.56 -14.31 60.12
C ASP A 165 -13.56 -13.38 60.84
#